data_AF-A0A655FTR1-F1
#
_entry.id   AF-A0A655FTR1-F1
#
_cell.length_a   1.000
_cell.length_b   1.000
_cell.length_c   1.000
_cell.angle_alpha   90.00
_cell.angle_beta   90.00
_cell.angle_gamma   90.00
#
_symmetry.space_group_name_H-M   'P 1'
#
loop_
_entity.id
_entity.type
_entity.pdbx_description
1 polymer ?
#
loop_
_entity_poly.entity_id
_entity_poly.type
_entity_poly.pdbx_seq_one_letter_code
_entity_poly.pdbx_strand_id
1 'polypeptide(L)'
;MGPEPGADDANLVRLTELPAGSPVAVVVRQLTEHVQGDIDLITRLKDAGVVPNARVTVETTPGGGVTIVIPGHENVTLPHEMAHAVKVEKV
;
A
#
# COMPACT_ATOMS: atom_id res chain seq x y z
N MET A 1 -19.76 16.00 23.04
CA MET A 1 -18.55 16.18 22.22
C MET A 1 -18.19 14.79 21.70
N GLY A 2 -18.61 14.45 20.49
CA GLY A 2 -18.29 13.14 19.88
C GLY A 2 -16.87 13.17 19.31
N PRO A 3 -16.15 12.04 19.23
CA PRO A 3 -14.84 12.02 18.60
C PRO A 3 -14.97 12.44 17.14
N GLU A 4 -14.15 13.40 16.74
CA GLU A 4 -14.09 13.94 15.38
C GLU A 4 -13.68 12.80 14.42
N PRO A 5 -14.40 12.55 13.32
CA PRO A 5 -13.98 11.55 12.35
C PRO A 5 -12.75 12.08 11.58
N GLY A 6 -11.62 11.38 11.69
CA GLY A 6 -10.65 11.29 10.59
C GLY A 6 -9.49 12.29 10.56
N ALA A 7 -8.89 12.68 11.69
CA ALA A 7 -7.59 13.35 11.65
C ALA A 7 -6.48 12.46 11.03
N ASP A 8 -6.64 11.12 11.05
CA ASP A 8 -5.76 10.17 10.38
C ASP A 8 -5.91 10.15 8.84
N ASP A 9 -6.99 10.70 8.26
CA ASP A 9 -7.21 10.69 6.81
C ASP A 9 -6.47 11.82 6.07
N ALA A 10 -6.03 12.86 6.78
CA ALA A 10 -5.46 14.07 6.18
C ALA A 10 -4.10 13.84 5.48
N ASN A 11 -3.42 12.72 5.74
CA ASN A 11 -2.12 12.39 5.15
C ASN A 11 -2.09 11.03 4.42
N LEU A 12 -3.26 10.43 4.17
CA LEU A 12 -3.36 9.20 3.39
C LEU A 12 -3.24 9.53 1.90
N VAL A 13 -2.25 8.92 1.26
CA VAL A 13 -2.05 8.97 -0.19
C VAL A 13 -2.21 7.58 -0.79
N ARG A 14 -2.64 7.48 -2.04
CA ARG A 14 -2.66 6.19 -2.75
C ARG A 14 -1.25 5.82 -3.17
N LEU A 15 -0.99 4.52 -3.29
CA LEU A 15 0.31 4.05 -3.81
C LEU A 15 0.62 4.63 -5.20
N THR A 16 -0.40 4.83 -6.05
CA THR A 16 -0.27 5.42 -7.38
C THR A 16 0.06 6.91 -7.38
N GLU A 17 -0.12 7.61 -6.25
CA GLU A 17 0.19 9.04 -6.11
C GLU A 17 1.63 9.27 -5.61
N LEU A 18 2.39 8.20 -5.39
CA LEU A 18 3.79 8.28 -4.97
C LEU A 18 4.70 8.59 -6.17
N PRO A 19 5.75 9.41 -5.96
CA PRO A 19 6.69 9.74 -7.02
C PRO A 19 7.39 8.48 -7.54
N ALA A 20 7.50 8.37 -8.86
CA ALA A 20 8.22 7.27 -9.50
C ALA A 20 9.74 7.44 -9.39
N GLY A 21 10.44 6.30 -9.31
CA GLY A 21 11.91 6.25 -9.38
C GLY A 21 12.66 6.36 -8.05
N SER A 22 12.00 6.43 -6.91
CA SER A 22 12.67 6.27 -5.61
C SER A 22 11.82 5.46 -4.63
N PRO A 23 12.40 4.49 -3.92
CA PRO A 23 11.69 3.73 -2.90
C PRO A 23 11.27 4.66 -1.75
N VAL A 24 9.98 4.68 -1.44
CA VAL A 24 9.38 5.49 -0.37
C VAL A 24 8.94 4.58 0.77
N ALA A 25 9.37 4.90 1.99
CA ALA A 25 8.88 4.21 3.18
C ALA A 25 7.46 4.69 3.50
N VAL A 26 6.53 3.75 3.63
CA VAL A 26 5.12 4.04 3.89
C VAL A 26 4.52 3.06 4.89
N VAL A 27 3.46 3.48 5.57
CA VAL A 27 2.63 2.64 6.42
C VAL A 27 1.35 2.33 5.66
N VAL A 28 1.04 1.05 5.50
CA VAL A 28 -0.23 0.61 4.93
C VAL A 28 -1.34 0.97 5.89
N ARG A 29 -2.37 1.70 5.44
CA ARG A 29 -3.46 2.15 6.30
C ARG A 29 -4.79 1.53 5.89
N GLN A 30 -5.09 1.52 4.60
CA GLN A 30 -6.34 0.93 4.08
C GLN A 30 -6.07 0.09 2.82
N LEU A 31 -6.66 -1.10 2.77
CA LEU A 31 -6.77 -1.92 1.57
C LEU A 31 -8.26 -2.03 1.23
N THR A 32 -8.66 -1.60 0.04
CA THR A 32 -10.06 -1.63 -0.38
C THR A 32 -10.49 -3.03 -0.83
N GLU A 33 -11.81 -3.24 -0.90
CA GLU A 33 -12.44 -4.52 -1.26
C GLU A 33 -12.00 -5.06 -2.62
N HIS A 34 -11.56 -4.21 -3.55
CA HIS A 34 -11.01 -4.63 -4.84
C HIS A 34 -9.77 -5.54 -4.70
N VAL A 35 -8.91 -5.28 -3.71
CA VAL A 35 -7.77 -6.17 -3.40
C VAL A 35 -8.23 -7.42 -2.67
N GLN A 36 -9.34 -7.36 -1.92
CA GLN A 36 -9.90 -8.52 -1.22
C GLN A 36 -10.65 -9.49 -2.16
N GLY A 37 -11.06 -9.04 -3.35
CA GLY A 37 -11.63 -9.90 -4.38
C GLY A 37 -10.61 -10.88 -4.99
N ASP A 38 -9.32 -10.58 -4.90
CA ASP A 38 -8.24 -11.42 -5.40
C ASP A 38 -7.59 -12.21 -4.25
N ILE A 39 -8.02 -13.45 -4.07
CA ILE A 39 -7.58 -14.32 -2.96
C ILE A 39 -6.08 -14.64 -3.05
N ASP A 40 -5.52 -14.75 -4.26
CA ASP A 40 -4.09 -15.02 -4.42
C ASP A 40 -3.28 -13.80 -3.98
N LEU A 41 -3.70 -12.60 -4.39
CA LEU A 41 -3.04 -11.36 -4.02
C LEU A 41 -3.14 -11.07 -2.53
N ILE A 42 -4.32 -11.17 -1.91
CA ILE A 42 -4.48 -10.92 -0.47
C ILE A 42 -3.65 -11.91 0.36
N THR A 43 -3.51 -13.15 -0.11
CA THR A 43 -2.69 -14.18 0.55
C THR A 43 -1.22 -13.81 0.45
N ARG A 44 -0.72 -13.40 -0.73
CA ARG A 44 0.66 -12.92 -0.89
C ARG A 44 0.95 -11.68 -0.07
N LEU A 45 0.05 -10.71 -0.07
CA LEU A 45 0.17 -9.50 0.75
C LEU A 45 0.28 -9.87 2.23
N LYS A 46 -0.60 -10.75 2.72
CA LYS A 46 -0.58 -11.21 4.11
C LYS A 46 0.69 -12.00 4.45
N ASP A 47 1.13 -12.90 3.56
CA ASP A 47 2.36 -13.69 3.74
C ASP A 47 3.61 -12.81 3.75
N ALA A 48 3.62 -11.76 2.92
CA ALA A 48 4.65 -10.72 2.90
C ALA A 48 4.53 -9.71 4.06
N GLY A 49 3.55 -9.85 4.96
CA GLY A 49 3.34 -8.93 6.09
C GLY A 49 2.72 -7.57 5.72
N VAL A 50 2.19 -7.42 4.51
CA VAL A 50 1.47 -6.23 4.02
C VAL A 50 0.04 -6.23 4.57
N VAL A 51 -0.09 -5.80 5.81
CA VAL A 51 -1.37 -5.66 6.53
C VAL A 51 -1.58 -4.22 6.98
N PRO A 52 -2.80 -3.81 7.38
CA PRO A 52 -3.01 -2.48 7.96
C PRO A 52 -2.06 -2.24 9.16
N ASN A 53 -1.48 -1.04 9.19
CA ASN A 53 -0.41 -0.59 10.10
C ASN A 53 0.98 -1.21 9.85
N ALA A 54 1.16 -2.00 8.78
CA ALA A 54 2.47 -2.49 8.40
C ALA A 54 3.33 -1.38 7.78
N ARG A 55 4.61 -1.35 8.15
CA ARG A 55 5.63 -0.49 7.54
C ARG A 55 6.32 -1.23 6.42
N VAL A 56 6.24 -0.68 5.23
CA VAL A 56 6.82 -1.26 4.01
C VAL A 56 7.50 -0.18 3.20
N THR A 57 8.40 -0.59 2.32
CA THR A 57 8.96 0.33 1.32
C THR A 57 8.25 0.06 0.01
N VAL A 58 7.92 1.10 -0.75
CA VAL A 58 7.23 0.95 -2.04
C VAL A 58 7.97 1.71 -3.12
N GLU A 59 8.04 1.12 -4.30
CA GLU A 59 8.69 1.69 -5.47
C GLU A 59 7.70 1.71 -6.63
N THR A 60 7.36 2.91 -7.10
CA THR A 60 6.48 3.04 -8.26
C THR A 60 7.29 2.76 -9.53
N THR A 61 6.85 1.76 -10.28
CA THR A 61 7.46 1.35 -11.55
C THR A 61 7.05 2.31 -12.68
N PRO A 62 7.87 2.45 -13.74
CA PRO A 62 7.55 3.31 -14.89
C PRO A 62 6.25 2.91 -15.63
N GLY A 63 5.81 1.66 -15.49
CA GLY A 63 4.57 1.14 -16.07
C GLY A 63 3.31 1.43 -15.25
N GLY A 64 3.40 2.21 -14.17
CA GLY A 64 2.28 2.56 -13.29
C GLY A 64 1.93 1.51 -12.23
N GLY A 65 2.59 0.35 -12.24
CA GLY A 65 2.54 -0.62 -11.15
C GLY A 65 3.40 -0.18 -9.96
N VAL A 66 3.22 -0.82 -8.82
CA VAL A 66 3.94 -0.51 -7.58
C VAL A 66 4.54 -1.79 -7.01
N THR A 67 5.84 -1.78 -6.75
CA THR A 67 6.53 -2.89 -6.10
C THR A 67 6.70 -2.58 -4.63
N ILE A 68 6.11 -3.42 -3.78
CA ILE A 68 6.29 -3.37 -2.34
C ILE A 68 7.55 -4.19 -2.01
N VAL A 69 8.52 -3.52 -1.40
CA VAL A 69 9.77 -4.08 -0.89
C VAL A 69 9.65 -4.22 0.61
N ILE A 70 9.67 -5.47 1.09
CA ILE A 70 9.59 -5.80 2.51
C ILE A 70 10.91 -6.45 2.92
N PRO A 71 11.61 -5.93 3.94
CA PRO A 71 12.84 -6.54 4.41
C PRO A 71 12.56 -7.92 5.00
N GLY A 72 13.18 -8.96 4.42
CA GLY A 72 13.03 -10.35 4.89
C GLY A 72 11.87 -11.13 4.30
N HIS A 73 11.08 -10.53 3.39
CA HIS A 73 10.02 -11.22 2.63
C HIS A 73 10.23 -11.03 1.13
N GLU A 74 9.50 -11.80 0.33
CA GLU A 74 9.48 -11.63 -1.12
C GLU A 74 8.84 -10.29 -1.50
N ASN A 75 9.39 -9.64 -2.54
CA ASN A 75 8.81 -8.40 -3.05
C ASN A 75 7.48 -8.69 -3.74
N VAL A 76 6.49 -7.83 -3.49
CA VAL A 76 5.14 -7.99 -4.03
C VAL A 76 4.92 -6.90 -5.05
N THR A 77 4.78 -7.27 -6.32
CA THR A 77 4.45 -6.30 -7.37
C THR A 77 2.95 -6.24 -7.57
N LEU A 78 2.39 -5.06 -7.39
CA LEU A 78 0.98 -4.74 -7.59
C LEU A 78 0.80 -4.04 -8.94
N PRO A 79 -0.17 -4.48 -9.77
CA PRO A 79 -0.57 -3.74 -10.95
C PRO A 79 -1.22 -2.40 -10.56
N HIS A 80 -1.24 -1.45 -11.49
CA HIS A 80 -1.76 -0.09 -11.27
C HIS A 80 -3.19 -0.08 -10.68
N GLU A 81 -4.06 -0.95 -11.19
CA GLU A 81 -5.44 -1.10 -10.73
C GLU A 81 -5.53 -1.46 -9.24
N MET A 82 -4.65 -2.34 -8.76
CA MET A 82 -4.61 -2.79 -7.36
C MET A 82 -3.89 -1.77 -6.48
N ALA A 83 -2.85 -1.12 -7.00
CA ALA A 83 -2.15 -0.05 -6.27
C ALA A 83 -3.07 1.13 -5.96
N HIS A 84 -4.02 1.45 -6.86
CA HIS A 84 -5.04 2.48 -6.63
C HIS A 84 -6.00 2.11 -5.49
N ALA A 85 -6.19 0.81 -5.25
CA ALA A 85 -7.02 0.25 -4.21
C ALA A 85 -6.34 0.21 -2.82
N VAL A 86 -5.10 0.66 -2.70
CA VAL A 86 -4.34 0.69 -1.44
C VAL A 86 -3.99 2.13 -1.05
N LYS A 87 -4.36 2.53 0.17
CA LYS A 87 -3.95 3.80 0.76
C LYS A 87 -2.88 3.59 1.81
N VAL A 88 -1.89 4.47 1.76
CA VAL A 88 -0.73 4.45 2.63
C VAL A 88 -0.46 5.84 3.20
N GLU A 89 0.29 5.88 4.27
CA GLU A 89 0.79 7.10 4.90
C GLU A 89 2.30 7.14 4.78
N LYS A 90 2.87 8.27 4.35
CA LYS A 90 4.34 8.43 4.29
C LYS A 90 4.91 8.61 5.69
N VAL A 91 6.03 7.94 5.98
CA VAL A 91 6.77 8.08 7.27
C VAL A 91 8.02 8.91 7.14
#